data_AF-N9LC48-F1
#
_entry.id   AF-N9LC48-F1
#
_cell.length_a   1.000
_cell.length_b   1.000
_cell.length_c   1.000
_cell.angle_alpha   90.00
_cell.angle_beta   90.00
_cell.angle_gamma   90.00
#
_symmetry.space_group_name_H-M   'P 1'
#
loop_
_entity.id
_entity.type
_entity.pdbx_description
1 polymer ?
#
loop_
_entity_poly.entity_id
_entity_poly.type
_entity_poly.pdbx_seq_one_letter_code
_entity_poly.pdbx_strand_id
1 'polypeptide(L)'
;MATRNFEMMLPSAEVMISDERLFIVFIKNEEVNTSNWTEQEKFVISKSRWWTFDELSQTDEIVYPNNIPNILVDSLPEIFKS
;
A
#
# COMPACT_ATOMS: atom_id res chain seq x y z
N MET A 1 5.65 3.41 -12.83
CA MET A 1 4.63 3.94 -11.92
C MET A 1 3.35 3.18 -12.20
N ALA A 2 2.76 2.54 -11.18
CA ALA A 2 1.54 1.77 -11.36
C ALA A 2 0.32 2.69 -11.17
N THR A 3 -0.62 2.62 -12.12
CA THR A 3 -1.85 3.41 -12.11
C THR A 3 -3.04 2.50 -12.34
N ARG A 4 -4.16 2.76 -11.67
CA ARG A 4 -5.38 1.97 -11.81
C ARG A 4 -6.59 2.89 -11.90
N ASN A 5 -7.45 2.63 -12.87
CA ASN A 5 -8.74 3.29 -13.02
C ASN A 5 -9.87 2.26 -12.93
N PHE A 6 -10.84 2.50 -12.06
CA PHE A 6 -11.95 1.56 -11.85
C PHE A 6 -13.18 2.27 -11.30
N GLU A 7 -14.35 1.66 -11.53
CA GLU A 7 -15.60 2.07 -10.92
C GLU A 7 -15.67 1.61 -9.46
N MET A 8 -16.02 2.54 -8.57
CA MET A 8 -16.21 2.30 -7.15
C MET A 8 -17.60 2.78 -6.74
N MET A 9 -18.34 1.94 -6.02
CA MET A 9 -19.59 2.35 -5.38
C MET A 9 -19.27 2.96 -4.01
N LEU A 10 -19.69 4.20 -3.79
CA LEU A 10 -19.60 4.86 -2.50
C LEU A 10 -20.65 4.31 -1.53
N PRO A 11 -20.47 4.50 -0.20
CA PRO A 11 -21.50 4.15 0.78
C PRO A 11 -22.86 4.81 0.54
N SER A 12 -22.90 5.92 -0.21
CA SER A 12 -24.12 6.60 -0.67
C SER A 12 -24.86 5.89 -1.81
N ALA A 13 -24.35 4.75 -2.31
CA ALA A 13 -24.79 4.02 -3.50
C ALA A 13 -24.52 4.74 -4.84
N GLU A 14 -23.79 5.84 -4.85
CA GLU A 14 -23.32 6.48 -6.07
C GLU A 14 -22.10 5.73 -6.65
N VAL A 15 -22.06 5.57 -7.97
CA VAL A 15 -20.90 4.99 -8.67
C VAL A 15 -19.99 6.12 -9.14
N MET A 16 -18.73 6.05 -8.75
CA MET A 16 -17.68 7.01 -9.09
C MET A 16 -16.50 6.32 -9.77
N ILE A 17 -15.78 7.06 -10.61
CA ILE A 17 -14.50 6.62 -11.16
C ILE A 17 -13.38 7.00 -10.19
N SER A 18 -12.58 6.03 -9.77
CA SER A 18 -11.37 6.25 -8.97
C SER A 18 -10.13 6.23 -9.85
N ASP A 19 -9.25 7.23 -9.70
CA ASP A 19 -7.90 7.29 -10.30
C ASP A 19 -6.85 7.07 -9.20
N GLU A 20 -6.27 5.88 -9.15
CA GLU A 20 -5.25 5.50 -8.17
C GLU A 20 -3.84 5.53 -8.78
N ARG A 21 -2.90 6.11 -8.03
CA ARG A 21 -1.47 6.17 -8.39
C ARG A 21 -0.63 5.66 -7.24
N LEU A 22 0.18 4.64 -7.51
CA LEU A 22 1.06 4.03 -6.53
C LEU A 22 2.50 4.47 -6.74
N PHE A 23 3.18 4.76 -5.62
CA PHE A 23 4.57 5.17 -5.58
C PHE A 23 5.36 4.20 -4.70
N ILE A 24 6.57 3.85 -5.15
CA ILE A 24 7.51 3.05 -4.38
C ILE A 24 8.62 3.97 -3.89
N VAL A 25 8.87 3.95 -2.59
CA VAL A 25 9.90 4.77 -1.95
C VAL A 25 10.88 3.85 -1.23
N PHE A 26 12.16 4.01 -1.54
CA PHE A 26 13.24 3.31 -0.85
C PHE A 26 13.74 4.18 0.31
N ILE A 27 13.66 3.65 1.52
CA ILE A 27 14.18 4.29 2.74
C ILE A 27 15.49 3.62 3.13
N LYS A 28 16.48 4.42 3.56
CA LYS A 28 17.78 3.90 4.04
C LYS A 28 17.74 3.51 5.52
N ASN A 29 16.89 4.17 6.30
CA ASN A 29 16.72 3.95 7.73
C ASN A 29 15.24 3.69 8.02
N GLU A 30 14.98 2.76 8.93
CA GLU A 30 13.63 2.36 9.36
C GLU A 30 13.07 3.23 10.50
N GLU A 31 13.81 4.26 10.94
CA GLU A 31 13.35 5.13 12.03
C GLU A 31 12.16 6.00 11.62
N VAL A 32 11.01 5.73 12.22
CA VAL A 32 9.79 6.52 12.04
C VAL A 32 9.85 7.75 12.95
N ASN A 33 10.04 8.94 12.36
CA ASN A 33 9.92 10.19 13.10
C ASN A 33 8.46 10.66 13.16
N THR A 34 7.87 10.61 14.35
CA THR A 34 6.47 11.00 14.61
C THR A 34 6.34 12.38 15.27
N SER A 35 7.41 13.16 15.38
CA SER A 35 7.43 14.43 16.15
C SER A 35 6.43 15.47 15.64
N ASN A 36 6.10 15.45 14.34
CA ASN A 36 5.16 16.39 13.71
C ASN A 36 3.78 15.78 13.42
N TRP A 37 3.51 14.56 13.91
CA TRP A 37 2.24 13.91 13.67
C TRP A 37 1.19 14.37 14.69
N THR A 38 -0.03 14.51 14.21
CA THR A 38 -1.22 14.64 15.06
C THR A 38 -1.44 13.37 15.88
N GLU A 39 -2.19 13.48 16.97
CA GLU A 39 -2.53 12.32 17.82
C GLU A 39 -3.31 11.24 17.02
N GLN A 40 -4.15 11.68 16.09
CA GLN A 40 -4.91 10.81 15.19
C GLN A 40 -3.98 10.01 14.26
N GLU A 41 -2.99 10.67 13.65
CA GLU A 41 -2.02 10.01 12.78
C GLU A 41 -1.18 8.99 13.55
N LYS A 42 -0.71 9.34 14.75
CA LYS A 42 0.01 8.40 15.62
C LYS A 42 -0.85 7.19 15.97
N PHE A 43 -2.12 7.40 16.33
CA PHE A 43 -3.02 6.30 16.68
C PHE A 43 -3.32 5.37 15.51
N VAL A 44 -3.51 5.92 14.30
CA VAL A 44 -3.80 5.11 13.11
C VAL A 44 -2.54 4.36 12.65
N ILE A 45 -1.42 5.06 12.54
CA ILE A 45 -0.20 4.49 11.96
C ILE A 45 0.52 3.54 12.93
N SER A 46 0.42 3.75 14.24
CA SER A 46 0.98 2.81 15.23
C SER A 46 0.35 1.42 15.19
N LYS A 47 -0.83 1.27 14.58
CA LYS A 47 -1.48 -0.02 14.34
C LYS A 47 -1.04 -0.68 13.03
N SER A 48 -0.28 0.03 12.20
CA SER A 48 0.26 -0.50 10.96
C SER A 48 1.44 -1.42 11.24
N ARG A 49 1.63 -2.41 10.37
CA ARG A 49 2.71 -3.39 10.46
C ARG A 49 3.55 -3.32 9.18
N TRP A 50 4.87 -3.51 9.33
CA TRP A 50 5.76 -3.76 8.19
C TRP A 50 5.64 -5.22 7.74
N TRP A 51 5.56 -5.42 6.43
CA TRP A 51 5.44 -6.73 5.82
C TRP A 51 6.71 -7.02 5.01
N THR A 52 7.23 -8.23 5.14
CA THR A 52 8.09 -8.80 4.11
C THR A 52 7.26 -9.17 2.88
N PHE A 53 7.91 -9.33 1.73
CA PHE A 53 7.22 -9.72 0.50
C PHE A 53 6.54 -11.09 0.63
N ASP A 54 7.20 -12.07 1.26
CA ASP A 54 6.64 -13.41 1.45
C ASP A 54 5.45 -13.40 2.41
N GLU A 55 5.55 -12.68 3.54
CA GLU A 55 4.42 -12.51 4.47
C GLU A 55 3.22 -11.89 3.75
N LEU A 56 3.45 -10.85 2.95
CA LEU A 56 2.38 -10.18 2.22
C LEU A 56 1.76 -11.06 1.14
N SER A 57 2.54 -11.95 0.54
CA SER A 57 2.07 -12.85 -0.51
C SER A 57 1.30 -14.06 0.03
N GLN A 58 1.51 -14.42 1.28
CA GLN A 58 0.91 -15.59 1.94
C GLN A 58 -0.15 -15.23 2.98
N THR A 59 -0.41 -13.94 3.20
CA THR A 59 -1.36 -13.49 4.21
C THR A 59 -2.81 -13.79 3.83
N ASP A 60 -3.59 -14.20 4.82
CA ASP A 60 -5.05 -14.29 4.71
C ASP A 60 -5.74 -12.97 5.10
N GLU A 61 -4.98 -11.95 5.52
CA GLU A 61 -5.51 -10.63 5.84
C GLU A 61 -5.97 -9.90 4.58
N ILE A 62 -7.07 -9.14 4.68
CA ILE A 62 -7.56 -8.33 3.56
C ILE A 62 -6.67 -7.09 3.41
N VAL A 63 -5.75 -7.14 2.45
CA VAL A 63 -4.90 -6.01 2.06
C VAL A 63 -5.42 -5.40 0.77
N TYR A 64 -5.49 -4.07 0.72
CA TYR A 64 -5.83 -3.32 -0.49
C TYR A 64 -4.65 -2.45 -0.95
N PRO A 65 -4.40 -2.36 -2.27
CA PRO A 65 -4.93 -3.23 -3.33
C PRO A 65 -4.60 -4.71 -3.12
N ASN A 66 -5.50 -5.60 -3.50
CA ASN A 66 -5.37 -7.05 -3.28
C ASN A 66 -4.26 -7.70 -4.11
N ASN A 67 -3.67 -6.97 -5.05
CA ASN A 67 -2.61 -7.41 -5.92
C ASN A 67 -1.28 -6.67 -5.67
N ILE A 68 -1.07 -6.09 -4.48
CA ILE A 68 0.19 -5.41 -4.12
C ILE A 68 1.43 -6.25 -4.47
N PRO A 69 1.51 -7.58 -4.16
CA PRO A 69 2.68 -8.39 -4.54
C PRO A 69 2.96 -8.36 -6.04
N ASN A 70 1.93 -8.48 -6.88
CA ASN A 70 2.08 -8.43 -8.34
C ASN A 70 2.53 -7.03 -8.79
N ILE A 71 1.96 -5.96 -8.22
CA ILE A 71 2.36 -4.58 -8.52
C ILE A 71 3.85 -4.38 -8.21
N LEU A 72 4.35 -4.95 -7.10
CA LEU A 72 5.77 -4.87 -6.73
C LEU A 72 6.67 -5.61 -7.72
N VAL A 73 6.33 -6.85 -8.08
CA VAL A 73 7.07 -7.66 -9.06
C VAL A 73 7.13 -6.96 -10.42
N ASP A 74 6.00 -6.46 -10.90
CA ASP A 74 5.90 -5.79 -12.19
C ASP A 74 6.65 -4.45 -12.22
N SER A 75 6.66 -3.74 -11.09
CA SER A 75 7.31 -2.41 -10.98
C SER A 75 8.82 -2.50 -10.73
N LEU A 76 9.30 -3.60 -10.13
CA LEU A 76 10.69 -3.81 -9.73
C LEU A 76 11.21 -5.19 -10.14
N PRO A 77 11.15 -5.57 -11.42
CA PRO A 77 11.48 -6.92 -11.86
C PRO A 77 12.92 -7.33 -11.50
N GLU A 78 13.85 -6.38 -11.48
CA GLU A 78 15.27 -6.63 -11.15
C GLU A 78 15.50 -7.03 -9.68
N ILE A 79 14.56 -6.71 -8.78
CA ILE A 79 14.65 -7.07 -7.35
C ILE A 79 14.05 -8.45 -7.10
N PHE A 80 13.07 -8.84 -7.92
CA PHE A 80 12.27 -10.06 -7.71
C PHE A 80 12.57 -11.19 -8.70
N LYS A 81 13.36 -10.95 -9.75
CA LYS A 81 13.86 -12.01 -10.64
C LYS A 81 15.20 -12.55 -10.10
N SER A 82 15.20 -13.83 -9.73
CA SER A 82 16.40 -14.64 -9.47
C SER A 82 16.64 -15.61 -10.62
#